data_AF-A0A528A4D3-F1
#
_entry.id   AF-A0A528A4D3-F1
#
_cell.length_a   1.000
_cell.length_b   1.000
_cell.length_c   1.000
_cell.angle_alpha   90.00
_cell.angle_beta   90.00
_cell.angle_gamma   90.00
#
_symmetry.space_group_name_H-M   'P 1'
#
loop_
_entity.id
_entity.type
_entity.pdbx_description
1 polymer ?
#
loop_
_entity_poly.entity_id
_entity_poly.type
_entity_poly.pdbx_seq_one_letter_code
_entity_poly.pdbx_strand_id
1 'polypeptide(L)'
;MTSPLKPRKRRGPIAARLLAADAWFDSSLYEIGFEARRFWEAATIFFRRFRVSGWRRGIIELLSEGFTLGAGGIVVMLALALPAFQETAGDWRAQGDFAITFLDRYGNEIGQRGIIQRDSVPVDEMPDQVIKAVLATEDRRFFDHYGIDALGLSRAIFANVRANSVVQGGSSITQQLAKNLFLTNERTLERKVKEAFLALWLEANLSKKEILQLYLDRVYMGGGTFGIEAAADFYFGKSVKDVNLAEAAMLAGLFKAPTKYAPHINLPAARARANVVLSNLVEGGFMSEGQVLQARLNPAEIVDRGEQKSPDYYLDWAFEEVKKIAAKSGQHSLVAHTTFDANIQKAAEESMEFHLRQFGKEYNVTEGAMVVIETNGAVRAIVGGRDYGASQFNRATKALRQSGSSFKPYVYATAMEHG
;
A
#
# COMPACT_ATOMS: atom_id res chain seq x y z
N MET A 1 -51.16 23.47 -90.00
CA MET A 1 -51.87 23.79 -88.75
C MET A 1 -51.23 22.96 -87.64
N THR A 2 -50.23 23.51 -86.94
CA THR A 2 -50.31 24.00 -85.54
C THR A 2 -50.63 22.86 -84.56
N SER A 3 -49.80 22.47 -83.59
CA SER A 3 -49.12 23.28 -82.57
C SER A 3 -48.23 22.37 -81.68
N PRO A 4 -47.55 22.81 -80.59
CA PRO A 4 -46.10 22.88 -80.53
C PRO A 4 -45.50 22.05 -79.37
N LEU A 5 -44.45 21.27 -79.63
CA LEU A 5 -43.60 20.79 -78.52
C LEU A 5 -42.54 21.85 -78.23
N LYS A 6 -42.78 22.64 -77.17
CA LYS A 6 -41.80 23.55 -76.58
C LYS A 6 -40.46 22.82 -76.38
N PRO A 7 -39.30 23.38 -76.79
CA PRO A 7 -38.02 22.79 -76.42
C PRO A 7 -37.85 22.94 -74.90
N ARG A 8 -37.80 21.82 -74.18
CA ARG A 8 -37.40 21.81 -72.77
C ARG A 8 -36.01 22.44 -72.67
N LYS A 9 -35.87 23.51 -71.88
CA LYS A 9 -34.60 24.17 -71.55
C LYS A 9 -33.54 23.10 -71.26
N ARG A 10 -32.45 23.07 -72.04
CA ARG A 10 -31.25 22.30 -71.70
C ARG A 10 -30.80 22.76 -70.31
N ARG A 11 -30.94 21.88 -69.31
CA ARG A 11 -30.38 22.11 -67.98
C ARG A 11 -28.88 22.35 -68.17
N GLY A 12 -28.37 23.49 -67.70
CA GLY A 12 -26.96 23.86 -67.86
C GLY A 12 -26.02 22.79 -67.30
N PRO A 13 -24.74 22.76 -67.73
CA PRO A 13 -23.77 21.73 -67.35
C PRO A 13 -23.61 21.57 -65.84
N ILE A 14 -23.87 22.63 -65.07
CA ILE A 14 -23.82 22.63 -63.60
C ILE A 14 -24.99 21.85 -62.99
N ALA A 15 -26.22 22.01 -63.50
CA ALA A 15 -27.38 21.27 -63.00
C ALA A 15 -27.26 19.78 -63.31
N ALA A 16 -26.66 19.42 -64.45
CA ALA A 16 -26.35 18.02 -64.77
C ALA A 16 -25.25 17.44 -63.87
N ARG A 17 -24.22 18.23 -63.53
CA ARG A 17 -23.17 17.83 -62.59
C ARG A 17 -23.66 17.68 -61.16
N LEU A 18 -24.55 18.57 -60.69
CA LEU A 18 -25.16 18.45 -59.37
C LEU A 18 -26.08 17.23 -59.28
N LEU A 19 -26.88 16.96 -60.31
CA LEU A 19 -27.68 15.73 -60.37
C LEU A 19 -26.80 14.47 -60.43
N ALA A 20 -25.65 14.53 -61.11
CA ALA A 20 -24.71 13.41 -61.13
C ALA A 20 -24.03 13.21 -59.77
N ALA A 21 -23.71 14.27 -59.04
CA ALA A 21 -23.15 14.20 -57.69
C ALA A 21 -24.17 13.67 -56.67
N ASP A 22 -25.42 14.12 -56.76
CA ASP A 22 -26.54 13.66 -55.93
C ASP A 22 -26.82 12.17 -56.19
N ALA A 23 -26.90 11.77 -57.46
CA ALA A 23 -27.05 10.36 -57.84
C ALA A 23 -25.84 9.50 -57.42
N TRP A 24 -24.62 10.03 -57.47
CA TRP A 24 -23.42 9.34 -56.98
C TRP A 24 -23.45 9.18 -55.45
N PHE A 25 -23.88 10.19 -54.72
CA PHE A 25 -24.01 10.14 -53.27
C PHE A 25 -25.11 9.16 -52.83
N ASP A 26 -26.29 9.24 -53.45
CA ASP A 26 -27.40 8.33 -53.17
C ASP A 26 -27.07 6.88 -53.53
N SER A 27 -26.41 6.64 -54.67
CA SER A 27 -25.95 5.30 -55.03
C SER A 27 -24.87 4.78 -54.09
N SER A 28 -23.92 5.62 -53.66
CA SER A 28 -22.89 5.25 -52.68
C SER A 28 -23.50 4.91 -51.33
N LEU A 29 -24.46 5.70 -50.83
CA LEU A 29 -25.17 5.41 -49.58
C LEU A 29 -26.01 4.14 -49.67
N TYR A 30 -26.68 3.93 -50.81
CA TYR A 30 -27.43 2.71 -51.05
C TYR A 30 -26.53 1.48 -51.10
N GLU A 31 -25.39 1.55 -51.79
CA GLU A 31 -24.39 0.48 -51.87
C GLU A 31 -23.78 0.19 -50.50
N ILE A 32 -23.40 1.21 -49.73
CA ILE A 32 -22.90 1.04 -48.35
C ILE A 32 -23.97 0.39 -47.48
N GLY A 33 -25.23 0.85 -47.55
CA GLY A 33 -26.33 0.27 -46.78
C GLY A 33 -26.64 -1.18 -47.20
N PHE A 34 -26.52 -1.48 -48.49
CA PHE A 34 -26.77 -2.81 -49.04
C PHE A 34 -25.64 -3.79 -48.71
N GLU A 35 -24.38 -3.36 -48.80
CA GLU A 35 -23.23 -4.13 -48.35
C GLU A 35 -23.22 -4.30 -46.82
N ALA A 36 -23.60 -3.29 -46.05
CA ALA A 36 -23.76 -3.42 -44.60
C ALA A 36 -24.86 -4.43 -44.23
N ARG A 37 -25.98 -4.44 -44.96
CA ARG A 37 -27.02 -5.49 -44.80
C ARG A 37 -26.52 -6.86 -45.18
N ARG A 38 -25.84 -7.01 -46.32
CA ARG A 38 -25.26 -8.30 -46.74
C ARG A 38 -24.22 -8.80 -45.74
N PHE A 39 -23.37 -7.91 -45.23
CA PHE A 39 -22.43 -8.22 -44.16
C PHE A 39 -23.15 -8.65 -42.89
N TRP A 40 -24.20 -7.92 -42.48
CA TRP A 40 -24.99 -8.26 -41.29
C TRP A 40 -25.70 -9.61 -41.42
N GLU A 41 -26.26 -9.90 -42.59
CA GLU A 41 -26.86 -11.20 -42.90
C GLU A 41 -25.82 -12.31 -42.90
N ALA A 42 -24.67 -12.12 -43.56
CA ALA A 42 -23.57 -13.08 -43.58
C ALA A 42 -23.02 -13.34 -42.18
N ALA A 43 -22.83 -12.28 -41.37
CA ALA A 43 -22.42 -12.38 -39.98
C ALA A 43 -23.47 -13.14 -39.16
N THR A 44 -24.76 -12.81 -39.30
CA THR A 44 -25.84 -13.49 -38.59
C THR A 44 -25.90 -14.98 -38.95
N ILE A 45 -25.76 -15.33 -40.23
CA ILE A 45 -25.73 -16.71 -40.72
C ILE A 45 -24.50 -17.44 -40.19
N PHE A 46 -23.34 -16.80 -40.21
CA PHE A 46 -22.11 -17.35 -39.65
C PHE A 46 -22.25 -17.62 -38.14
N PHE A 47 -22.79 -16.66 -37.37
CA PHE A 47 -23.02 -16.80 -35.93
C PHE A 47 -24.14 -17.78 -35.56
N ARG A 48 -25.09 -18.07 -36.47
CA ARG A 48 -26.07 -19.15 -36.25
C ARG A 48 -25.41 -20.50 -36.04
N ARG A 49 -24.21 -20.73 -36.60
CA ARG A 49 -23.43 -21.96 -36.40
C ARG A 49 -22.90 -22.11 -34.97
N PHE A 50 -22.87 -21.02 -34.21
CA PHE A 50 -22.42 -20.97 -32.81
C PHE A 50 -23.58 -20.85 -31.81
N ARG A 51 -24.84 -21.09 -32.24
CA ARG A 51 -25.98 -21.14 -31.33
C ARG A 51 -25.88 -22.37 -30.44
N VAL A 52 -25.44 -22.15 -29.20
CA VAL A 52 -25.47 -23.15 -28.16
C VAL A 52 -26.82 -23.10 -27.46
N SER A 53 -27.47 -24.26 -27.33
CA SER A 53 -28.78 -24.42 -26.68
C SER A 53 -28.65 -25.26 -25.41
N GLY A 54 -29.66 -25.18 -24.53
CA GLY A 54 -29.69 -25.89 -23.25
C GLY A 54 -28.72 -25.33 -22.20
N TRP A 55 -28.32 -26.14 -21.22
CA TRP A 55 -27.48 -25.73 -20.08
C TRP A 55 -26.10 -25.17 -20.49
N ARG A 56 -25.55 -25.60 -21.64
CA ARG A 56 -24.28 -25.11 -22.18
C ARG A 56 -24.35 -23.64 -22.61
N ARG A 57 -25.54 -23.15 -22.96
CA ARG A 57 -25.77 -21.74 -23.29
C ARG A 57 -25.47 -20.85 -22.08
N GLY A 58 -25.98 -21.22 -20.91
CA GLY A 58 -25.77 -20.46 -19.67
C GLY A 58 -24.28 -20.36 -19.31
N ILE A 59 -23.51 -21.44 -19.53
CA ILE A 59 -22.05 -21.42 -19.29
C ILE A 59 -21.35 -20.47 -20.26
N ILE A 60 -21.69 -20.51 -21.55
CA ILE A 60 -21.03 -19.68 -22.57
C ILE A 60 -21.41 -18.22 -22.41
N GLU A 61 -22.67 -17.91 -22.11
CA GLU A 61 -23.11 -16.55 -21.81
C GLU A 61 -22.37 -16.01 -20.58
N LEU A 62 -22.26 -16.81 -19.50
CA LEU A 62 -21.52 -16.43 -18.29
C LEU A 62 -20.02 -16.22 -18.56
N LEU A 63 -19.40 -17.08 -19.37
CA LEU A 63 -18.00 -16.91 -19.77
C LEU A 63 -17.80 -15.69 -20.68
N SER A 64 -18.72 -15.42 -21.59
CA SER A 64 -18.64 -14.28 -22.52
C SER A 64 -18.87 -12.94 -21.81
N GLU A 65 -19.88 -12.88 -20.93
CA GLU A 65 -20.09 -11.71 -20.07
C GLU A 65 -18.93 -11.54 -19.10
N GLY A 66 -18.44 -12.63 -18.49
CA GLY A 66 -17.27 -12.62 -17.63
C GLY A 66 -16.02 -12.11 -18.34
N PHE A 67 -15.80 -12.51 -19.60
CA PHE A 67 -14.70 -11.99 -20.41
C PHE A 67 -14.88 -10.51 -20.73
N THR A 68 -16.08 -10.07 -21.09
CA THR A 68 -16.37 -8.66 -21.43
C THR A 68 -16.20 -7.76 -20.22
N LEU A 69 -16.79 -8.15 -19.08
CA LEU A 69 -16.63 -7.45 -17.80
C LEU A 69 -15.19 -7.51 -17.30
N GLY A 70 -14.49 -8.63 -17.51
CA GLY A 70 -13.07 -8.78 -17.19
C GLY A 70 -12.20 -7.85 -18.01
N ALA A 71 -12.42 -7.75 -19.32
CA ALA A 71 -11.69 -6.85 -20.20
C ALA A 71 -11.97 -5.38 -19.85
N GLY A 72 -13.23 -5.00 -19.64
CA GLY A 72 -13.59 -3.67 -19.15
C GLY A 72 -12.96 -3.37 -17.79
N GLY A 73 -12.98 -4.33 -16.88
CA GLY A 73 -12.30 -4.27 -15.59
C GLY A 73 -10.80 -4.03 -15.73
N ILE A 74 -10.11 -4.76 -16.61
CA ILE A 74 -8.68 -4.56 -16.88
C ILE A 74 -8.40 -3.14 -17.41
N VAL A 75 -9.24 -2.62 -18.31
CA VAL A 75 -9.09 -1.25 -18.83
C VAL A 75 -9.24 -0.22 -17.70
N VAL A 76 -10.24 -0.38 -16.83
CA VAL A 76 -10.42 0.47 -15.65
C VAL A 76 -9.24 0.33 -14.69
N MET A 77 -8.77 -0.88 -14.43
CA MET A 77 -7.61 -1.14 -13.57
C MET A 77 -6.34 -0.49 -14.12
N LEU A 78 -6.11 -0.56 -15.43
CA LEU A 78 -5.00 0.12 -16.11
C LEU A 78 -5.13 1.64 -16.02
N ALA A 79 -6.34 2.18 -16.21
CA ALA A 79 -6.60 3.60 -16.06
C ALA A 79 -6.32 4.08 -14.62
N LEU A 80 -6.72 3.31 -13.61
CA LEU A 80 -6.43 3.59 -12.19
C LEU A 80 -4.95 3.37 -11.82
N ALA A 81 -4.22 2.57 -12.60
CA ALA A 81 -2.80 2.31 -12.42
C ALA A 81 -1.89 3.38 -13.04
N LEU A 82 -2.39 4.21 -13.97
CA LEU A 82 -1.62 5.29 -14.61
C LEU A 82 -0.84 6.19 -13.61
N PRO A 83 -1.41 6.63 -12.48
CA PRO A 83 -0.65 7.40 -11.47
C PRO A 83 0.49 6.59 -10.86
N ALA A 84 0.30 5.28 -10.66
CA ALA A 84 1.32 4.41 -10.08
C ALA A 84 2.54 4.26 -11.00
N PHE A 85 2.36 4.34 -12.33
CA PHE A 85 3.47 4.38 -13.29
C PHE A 85 4.29 5.68 -13.22
N GLN A 86 3.69 6.79 -12.79
CA GLN A 86 4.43 8.04 -12.59
C GLN A 86 5.29 7.97 -11.33
N GLU A 87 4.79 7.35 -10.26
CA GLU A 87 5.55 7.10 -9.03
C GLU A 87 6.77 6.20 -9.25
N THR A 88 6.67 5.23 -10.16
CA THR A 88 7.79 4.31 -10.48
C THR A 88 8.78 4.85 -11.51
N ALA A 89 8.49 6.00 -12.14
CA ALA A 89 9.38 6.63 -13.14
C ALA A 89 10.62 7.30 -12.51
N GLY A 90 10.60 7.57 -11.19
CA GLY A 90 11.75 8.08 -10.45
C GLY A 90 12.71 6.97 -9.98
N ASP A 91 13.90 7.36 -9.51
CA ASP A 91 14.85 6.43 -8.87
C ASP A 91 14.38 6.05 -7.45
N TRP A 92 13.37 5.19 -7.40
CA TRP A 92 12.76 4.70 -6.16
C TRP A 92 13.74 3.87 -5.30
N ARG A 93 14.86 3.41 -5.89
CA ARG A 93 15.93 2.71 -5.17
C ARG A 93 16.80 3.72 -4.40
N ALA A 94 17.22 4.81 -5.04
CA ALA A 94 18.05 5.86 -4.44
C ALA A 94 17.34 6.74 -3.39
N GLN A 95 16.00 6.79 -3.39
CA GLN A 95 15.24 7.59 -2.42
C GLN A 95 15.39 7.13 -0.94
N GLY A 96 16.09 6.00 -0.70
CA GLY A 96 16.25 5.37 0.62
C GLY A 96 17.64 5.48 1.26
N ASP A 97 18.62 6.14 0.64
CA ASP A 97 20.01 6.09 1.10
C ASP A 97 20.35 7.02 2.29
N PHE A 98 19.36 7.65 2.93
CA PHE A 98 19.61 8.49 4.11
C PHE A 98 19.45 7.67 5.39
N ALA A 99 20.50 7.58 6.21
CA ALA A 99 20.45 7.15 7.60
C ALA A 99 20.54 8.39 8.50
N ILE A 100 19.48 8.68 9.23
CA ILE A 100 19.41 9.87 10.09
C ILE A 100 19.18 9.44 11.54
N THR A 101 20.10 9.78 12.42
CA THR A 101 19.94 9.68 13.88
C THR A 101 19.39 10.99 14.41
N PHE A 102 18.32 10.94 15.19
CA PHE A 102 17.67 12.12 15.74
C PHE A 102 17.99 12.29 17.22
N LEU A 103 18.35 13.51 17.60
CA LEU A 103 18.57 13.90 18.99
C LEU A 103 17.47 14.87 19.43
N ASP A 104 17.04 14.78 20.68
CA ASP A 104 16.15 15.77 21.30
C ASP A 104 16.86 17.10 21.57
N ARG A 105 16.11 18.08 22.09
CA ARG A 105 16.64 19.40 22.46
C ARG A 105 17.72 19.37 23.54
N TYR A 106 17.88 18.25 24.26
CA TYR A 106 18.87 18.05 25.32
C TYR A 106 20.06 17.20 24.83
N GLY A 107 20.03 16.71 23.60
CA GLY A 107 21.08 15.88 22.99
C GLY A 107 20.90 14.37 23.18
N ASN A 108 19.78 13.90 23.75
CA ASN A 108 19.52 12.47 23.88
C ASN A 108 19.00 11.90 22.56
N GLU A 109 19.42 10.69 22.20
CA GLU A 109 18.89 10.01 21.03
C GLU A 109 17.41 9.66 21.23
N ILE A 110 16.58 10.02 20.26
CA ILE A 110 15.14 9.74 20.26
C ILE A 110 14.71 8.73 19.20
N GLY A 111 15.61 8.38 18.28
CA GLY A 111 15.40 7.34 17.29
C GLY A 111 16.15 7.59 15.99
N GLN A 112 15.99 6.67 15.05
CA GLN A 112 16.70 6.67 13.77
C GLN A 112 15.70 6.47 12.61
N ARG A 113 16.03 6.96 11.41
CA ARG A 113 15.23 6.75 10.19
C ARG A 113 16.08 6.50 8.95
N GLY A 114 15.47 5.74 8.05
CA GLY A 114 16.00 5.34 6.75
C GLY A 114 16.97 4.16 6.84
N ILE A 115 17.64 3.84 5.73
CA ILE A 115 18.37 2.58 5.60
C ILE A 115 19.81 2.79 6.07
N ILE A 116 20.19 2.15 7.17
CA ILE A 116 21.60 2.00 7.52
C ILE A 116 22.16 0.89 6.64
N GLN A 117 22.56 1.24 5.42
CA GLN A 117 22.97 0.27 4.41
C GLN A 117 24.19 -0.57 4.83
N ARG A 118 24.95 -0.10 5.83
CA ARG A 118 26.07 -0.85 6.44
C ARG A 118 25.63 -2.04 7.29
N ASP A 119 24.37 -2.08 7.72
CA ASP A 119 23.86 -3.10 8.65
C ASP A 119 22.85 -4.05 7.98
N SER A 120 22.55 -3.91 6.69
CA SER A 120 21.67 -4.88 6.01
C SER A 120 22.37 -6.22 5.83
N VAL A 121 21.73 -7.28 6.31
CA VAL A 121 22.18 -8.66 6.11
C VAL A 121 21.51 -9.22 4.85
N PRO A 122 22.29 -9.78 3.89
CA PRO A 122 21.71 -10.45 2.73
C PRO A 122 20.83 -11.64 3.13
N VAL A 123 19.68 -11.82 2.46
CA VAL A 123 18.73 -12.92 2.69
C VAL A 123 19.41 -14.30 2.67
N ASP A 124 20.42 -14.50 1.84
CA ASP A 124 21.15 -15.78 1.76
C ASP A 124 22.05 -16.05 2.97
N GLU A 125 22.43 -15.00 3.71
CA GLU A 125 23.22 -15.11 4.93
C GLU A 125 22.34 -15.19 6.18
N MET A 126 21.03 -14.97 6.04
CA MET A 126 20.08 -15.10 7.13
C MET A 126 19.84 -16.58 7.47
N PRO A 127 19.62 -16.93 8.75
CA PRO A 127 19.30 -18.29 9.15
C PRO A 127 17.99 -18.76 8.48
N ASP A 128 17.98 -20.00 7.99
CA ASP A 128 16.82 -20.59 7.32
C ASP A 128 15.53 -20.52 8.17
N GLN A 129 15.65 -20.61 9.49
CA GLN A 129 14.52 -20.46 10.41
C GLN A 129 13.87 -19.07 10.39
N VAL A 130 14.63 -18.00 10.12
CA VAL A 130 14.10 -16.64 9.97
C VAL A 130 13.25 -16.56 8.73
N ILE A 131 13.79 -16.99 7.59
CA ILE A 131 13.09 -16.97 6.30
C ILE A 131 11.84 -17.83 6.37
N LYS A 132 11.95 -19.06 6.88
CA LYS A 132 10.80 -19.95 7.05
C LYS A 132 9.73 -19.36 7.97
N ALA A 133 10.09 -18.73 9.08
CA ALA A 133 9.13 -18.15 10.01
C ALA A 133 8.34 -17.00 9.37
N VAL A 134 9.01 -16.15 8.60
CA VAL A 134 8.39 -15.06 7.83
C VAL A 134 7.45 -15.63 6.77
N LEU A 135 7.93 -16.54 5.92
CA LEU A 135 7.12 -17.13 4.85
C LEU A 135 5.92 -17.91 5.40
N ALA A 136 6.10 -18.70 6.45
CA ALA A 136 5.03 -19.48 7.06
C ALA A 136 3.85 -18.61 7.55
N THR A 137 4.14 -17.38 7.95
CA THR A 137 3.19 -16.45 8.58
C THR A 137 2.62 -15.43 7.62
N GLU A 138 3.46 -14.84 6.77
CA GLU A 138 3.07 -13.74 5.88
C GLU A 138 2.65 -14.25 4.50
N ASP A 139 3.38 -15.21 3.92
CA ASP A 139 3.15 -15.67 2.55
C ASP A 139 3.78 -17.05 2.27
N ARG A 140 3.04 -18.12 2.58
CA ARG A 140 3.53 -19.51 2.54
C ARG A 140 3.99 -19.95 1.15
N ARG A 141 3.45 -19.33 0.10
CA ARG A 141 3.69 -19.69 -1.30
C ARG A 141 4.41 -18.58 -2.05
N PHE A 142 5.14 -17.74 -1.32
CA PHE A 142 5.79 -16.56 -1.86
C PHE A 142 6.58 -16.83 -3.15
N PHE A 143 7.29 -17.96 -3.22
CA PHE A 143 8.08 -18.33 -4.39
C PHE A 143 7.26 -18.96 -5.53
N ASP A 144 6.01 -19.35 -5.31
CA ASP A 144 5.18 -20.06 -6.30
C ASP A 144 4.24 -19.13 -7.08
N HIS A 145 3.86 -17.99 -6.50
CA HIS A 145 2.95 -17.03 -7.13
C HIS A 145 3.70 -15.82 -7.70
N TYR A 146 2.99 -14.97 -8.43
CA TYR A 146 3.57 -13.80 -9.07
C TYR A 146 2.80 -12.55 -8.64
N GLY A 147 3.33 -11.85 -7.62
CA GLY A 147 2.75 -10.63 -7.04
C GLY A 147 1.51 -10.86 -6.18
N ILE A 148 0.56 -11.67 -6.63
CA ILE A 148 -0.72 -11.91 -5.93
C ILE A 148 -0.95 -13.41 -5.74
N ASP A 149 -1.13 -13.85 -4.50
CA ASP A 149 -1.51 -15.23 -4.21
C ASP A 149 -3.04 -15.43 -4.37
N ALA A 150 -3.50 -15.77 -5.57
CA ALA A 150 -4.92 -16.02 -5.82
C ALA A 150 -5.49 -17.20 -5.00
N LEU A 151 -4.71 -18.29 -4.81
CA LEU A 151 -5.15 -19.45 -4.03
C LEU A 151 -5.08 -19.17 -2.52
N GLY A 152 -4.11 -18.37 -2.08
CA GLY A 152 -4.01 -17.88 -0.71
C GLY A 152 -5.16 -16.94 -0.36
N LEU A 153 -5.49 -16.01 -1.25
CA LEU A 153 -6.61 -15.09 -1.10
C LEU A 153 -7.95 -15.84 -1.03
N SER A 154 -8.20 -16.79 -1.92
CA SER A 154 -9.45 -17.57 -1.91
C SER A 154 -9.58 -18.39 -0.62
N ARG A 155 -8.50 -19.01 -0.15
CA ARG A 155 -8.45 -19.73 1.13
C ARG A 155 -8.73 -18.81 2.31
N ALA A 156 -8.11 -17.63 2.34
CA ALA A 156 -8.31 -16.64 3.40
C ALA A 156 -9.75 -16.13 3.44
N ILE A 157 -10.36 -15.86 2.27
CA ILE A 157 -11.78 -15.48 2.17
C ILE A 157 -12.67 -16.58 2.77
N PHE A 158 -12.48 -17.85 2.37
CA PHE A 158 -13.27 -18.96 2.89
C PHE A 158 -13.11 -19.14 4.40
N ALA A 159 -11.88 -19.06 4.91
CA ALA A 159 -11.61 -19.14 6.35
C ALA A 159 -12.27 -18.00 7.13
N ASN A 160 -12.20 -16.77 6.62
CA ASN A 160 -12.77 -15.59 7.28
C ASN A 160 -14.31 -15.60 7.28
N VAL A 161 -14.94 -16.07 6.18
CA VAL A 161 -16.39 -16.26 6.11
C VAL A 161 -16.85 -17.30 7.13
N ARG A 162 -16.14 -18.44 7.24
CA ARG A 162 -16.46 -19.47 8.22
C ARG A 162 -16.29 -18.99 9.67
N ALA A 163 -15.30 -18.16 9.93
CA ALA A 163 -15.01 -17.63 11.26
C ALA A 163 -15.82 -16.36 11.63
N ASN A 164 -16.65 -15.86 10.71
CA ASN A 164 -17.37 -14.59 10.82
C ASN A 164 -16.49 -13.41 11.30
N SER A 165 -15.20 -13.45 10.98
CA SER A 165 -14.18 -12.49 11.41
C SER A 165 -12.92 -12.61 10.54
N VAL A 166 -12.08 -11.57 10.52
CA VAL A 166 -10.81 -11.59 9.78
C VAL A 166 -9.75 -12.33 10.61
N VAL A 167 -9.54 -13.60 10.29
CA VAL A 167 -8.58 -14.48 10.96
C VAL A 167 -7.27 -14.57 10.18
N GLN A 168 -7.36 -14.71 8.85
CA GLN A 168 -6.23 -14.79 7.93
C GLN A 168 -6.16 -13.56 7.01
N GLY A 169 -4.94 -13.03 6.86
CA GLY A 169 -4.62 -12.04 5.85
C GLY A 169 -4.50 -12.70 4.47
N GLY A 170 -4.98 -12.02 3.42
CA GLY A 170 -4.93 -12.51 2.04
C GLY A 170 -3.97 -11.74 1.13
N SER A 171 -3.08 -10.91 1.69
CA SER A 171 -2.12 -10.12 0.90
C SER A 171 -0.75 -10.79 0.89
N SER A 172 -0.07 -10.80 -0.25
CA SER A 172 1.29 -11.33 -0.42
C SER A 172 2.35 -10.40 0.18
N ILE A 173 3.58 -10.90 0.39
CA ILE A 173 4.73 -10.07 0.77
C ILE A 173 4.96 -8.95 -0.24
N THR A 174 4.86 -9.25 -1.54
CA THR A 174 5.04 -8.27 -2.62
C THR A 174 3.99 -7.15 -2.55
N GLN A 175 2.73 -7.47 -2.26
CA GLN A 175 1.67 -6.48 -2.06
C GLN A 175 1.94 -5.60 -0.84
N GLN A 176 2.41 -6.21 0.26
CA GLN A 176 2.79 -5.46 1.45
C GLN A 176 3.99 -4.54 1.19
N LEU A 177 4.98 -4.99 0.44
CA LEU A 177 6.11 -4.16 0.01
C LEU A 177 5.64 -2.99 -0.85
N ALA A 178 4.79 -3.24 -1.86
CA ALA A 178 4.26 -2.19 -2.74
C ALA A 178 3.48 -1.13 -1.94
N LYS A 179 2.68 -1.57 -0.96
CA LYS A 179 1.96 -0.68 -0.04
C LYS A 179 2.93 0.22 0.74
N ASN A 180 4.01 -0.34 1.27
CA ASN A 180 4.95 0.40 2.11
C ASN A 180 5.86 1.34 1.29
N LEU A 181 6.19 0.99 0.04
CA LEU A 181 7.09 1.78 -0.80
C LEU A 181 6.40 2.96 -1.49
N PHE A 182 5.19 2.77 -2.01
CA PHE A 182 4.61 3.69 -2.98
C PHE A 182 3.28 4.28 -2.56
N LEU A 183 2.61 3.73 -1.54
CA LEU A 183 1.22 4.07 -1.24
C LEU A 183 1.08 4.70 0.14
N THR A 184 0.14 5.64 0.23
CA THR A 184 -0.32 6.17 1.51
C THR A 184 -1.19 5.14 2.23
N ASN A 185 -1.27 5.24 3.57
CA ASN A 185 -2.01 4.30 4.43
C ASN A 185 -3.55 4.45 4.39
N GLU A 186 -4.10 5.03 3.33
CA GLU A 186 -5.55 5.15 3.15
C GLU A 186 -6.23 3.76 3.05
N ARG A 187 -7.54 3.64 3.23
CA ARG A 187 -8.24 2.34 3.10
C ARG A 187 -9.34 2.41 2.04
N THR A 188 -8.93 2.60 0.78
CA THR A 188 -9.84 2.68 -0.38
C THR A 188 -9.67 1.48 -1.33
N LEU A 189 -10.74 1.15 -2.07
CA LEU A 189 -10.67 0.10 -3.10
C LEU A 189 -9.69 0.48 -4.21
N GLU A 190 -9.67 1.75 -4.62
CA GLU A 190 -8.71 2.30 -5.58
C GLU A 190 -7.26 2.07 -5.14
N ARG A 191 -6.94 2.33 -3.87
CA ARG A 191 -5.59 2.06 -3.34
C ARG A 191 -5.26 0.56 -3.43
N LYS A 192 -6.21 -0.33 -3.12
CA LYS A 192 -5.97 -1.78 -3.19
C LYS A 192 -5.74 -2.26 -4.63
N VAL A 193 -6.40 -1.63 -5.59
CA VAL A 193 -6.14 -1.81 -7.04
C VAL A 193 -4.72 -1.37 -7.41
N LYS A 194 -4.30 -0.17 -6.98
CA LYS A 194 -2.93 0.32 -7.20
C LYS A 194 -1.89 -0.60 -6.56
N GLU A 195 -2.15 -1.10 -5.35
CA GLU A 195 -1.29 -2.06 -4.64
C GLU A 195 -1.10 -3.36 -5.42
N ALA A 196 -2.18 -3.93 -5.96
CA ALA A 196 -2.13 -5.12 -6.79
C ALA A 196 -1.31 -4.90 -8.06
N PHE A 197 -1.50 -3.75 -8.73
CA PHE A 197 -0.74 -3.40 -9.93
C PHE A 197 0.76 -3.22 -9.63
N LEU A 198 1.09 -2.44 -8.60
CA LEU A 198 2.48 -2.21 -8.19
C LEU A 198 3.18 -3.49 -7.74
N ALA A 199 2.46 -4.42 -7.11
CA ALA A 199 3.01 -5.73 -6.76
C ALA A 199 3.41 -6.54 -8.02
N LEU A 200 2.55 -6.58 -9.04
CA LEU A 200 2.87 -7.22 -10.31
C LEU A 200 4.05 -6.54 -11.02
N TRP A 201 4.10 -5.20 -10.97
CA TRP A 201 5.22 -4.44 -11.51
C TRP A 201 6.53 -4.73 -10.78
N LEU A 202 6.53 -4.81 -9.44
CA LEU A 202 7.72 -5.18 -8.66
C LEU A 202 8.26 -6.55 -9.09
N GLU A 203 7.38 -7.55 -9.27
CA GLU A 203 7.75 -8.91 -9.69
C GLU A 203 8.20 -9.02 -11.15
N ALA A 204 7.87 -8.02 -11.97
CA ALA A 204 8.38 -7.93 -13.34
C ALA A 204 9.80 -7.35 -13.40
N ASN A 205 10.20 -6.59 -12.38
CA ASN A 205 11.45 -5.83 -12.37
C ASN A 205 12.47 -6.32 -11.33
N LEU A 206 12.05 -7.20 -10.41
CA LEU A 206 12.85 -7.72 -9.32
C LEU A 206 12.66 -9.24 -9.21
N SER A 207 13.73 -9.92 -8.84
CA SER A 207 13.65 -11.33 -8.42
C SER A 207 12.94 -11.47 -7.08
N LYS A 208 12.36 -12.65 -6.82
CA LYS A 208 11.75 -12.99 -5.53
C LYS A 208 12.67 -12.73 -4.34
N LYS A 209 13.96 -13.00 -4.51
CA LYS A 209 14.98 -12.77 -3.48
C LYS A 209 15.16 -11.28 -3.21
N GLU A 210 15.25 -10.44 -4.24
CA GLU A 210 15.36 -8.99 -4.07
C GLU A 210 14.10 -8.39 -3.42
N ILE A 211 12.92 -8.89 -3.78
CA ILE A 211 11.65 -8.48 -3.15
C ILE A 211 11.67 -8.83 -1.67
N LEU A 212 12.07 -10.05 -1.32
CA LEU A 212 12.16 -10.49 0.07
C LEU A 212 13.20 -9.67 0.85
N GLN A 213 14.37 -9.40 0.25
CA GLN A 213 15.40 -8.54 0.82
C GLN A 213 14.84 -7.15 1.13
N LEU A 214 14.29 -6.46 0.13
CA LEU A 214 13.72 -5.12 0.28
C LEU A 214 12.60 -5.08 1.31
N TYR A 215 11.78 -6.12 1.37
CA TYR A 215 10.73 -6.25 2.37
C TYR A 215 11.32 -6.35 3.79
N LEU A 216 12.27 -7.27 4.00
CA LEU A 216 12.90 -7.49 5.30
C LEU A 216 13.75 -6.30 5.75
N ASP A 217 14.30 -5.51 4.84
CA ASP A 217 15.10 -4.32 5.19
C ASP A 217 14.24 -3.10 5.56
N ARG A 218 12.99 -3.03 5.09
CA ARG A 218 12.19 -1.79 5.16
C ARG A 218 10.93 -1.89 6.00
N VAL A 219 10.53 -3.09 6.39
CA VAL A 219 9.30 -3.29 7.16
C VAL A 219 9.43 -2.69 8.56
N TYR A 220 8.39 -1.98 9.02
CA TYR A 220 8.33 -1.50 10.39
C TYR A 220 8.07 -2.65 11.36
N MET A 221 8.92 -2.80 12.37
CA MET A 221 8.90 -3.92 13.33
C MET A 221 8.67 -3.48 14.78
N GLY A 222 8.18 -2.24 14.98
CA GLY A 222 7.86 -1.71 16.31
C GLY A 222 9.08 -1.10 17.01
N GLY A 223 8.85 -0.37 18.10
CA GLY A 223 9.94 0.25 18.87
C GLY A 223 10.79 1.25 18.07
N GLY A 224 10.22 1.84 17.01
CA GLY A 224 10.96 2.71 16.09
C GLY A 224 11.90 1.99 15.11
N THR A 225 11.91 0.66 15.09
CA THR A 225 12.78 -0.12 14.21
C THR A 225 12.16 -0.39 12.85
N PHE A 226 12.99 -0.21 11.82
CA PHE A 226 12.69 -0.58 10.45
C PHE A 226 13.74 -1.57 9.97
N GLY A 227 13.27 -2.70 9.47
CA GLY A 227 14.11 -3.79 9.00
C GLY A 227 14.40 -4.83 10.08
N ILE A 228 14.63 -6.06 9.63
CA ILE A 228 14.76 -7.23 10.50
C ILE A 228 16.08 -7.26 11.28
N GLU A 229 17.18 -6.74 10.71
CA GLU A 229 18.45 -6.62 11.44
C GLU A 229 18.29 -5.65 12.62
N ALA A 230 17.78 -4.45 12.35
CA ALA A 230 17.58 -3.44 13.39
C ALA A 230 16.62 -3.94 14.49
N ALA A 231 15.58 -4.70 14.12
CA ALA A 231 14.69 -5.33 15.07
C ALA A 231 15.39 -6.41 15.90
N ALA A 232 16.22 -7.26 15.28
CA ALA A 232 17.00 -8.28 15.99
C ALA A 232 17.95 -7.66 17.01
N ASP A 233 18.69 -6.61 16.63
CA ASP A 233 19.55 -5.89 17.57
C ASP A 233 18.72 -5.25 18.68
N PHE A 234 17.65 -4.54 18.33
CA PHE A 234 16.83 -3.83 19.30
C PHE A 234 16.22 -4.76 20.36
N TYR A 235 15.60 -5.87 19.92
CA TYR A 235 14.91 -6.79 20.83
C TYR A 235 15.82 -7.79 21.53
N PHE A 236 16.89 -8.25 20.88
CA PHE A 236 17.72 -9.35 21.38
C PHE A 236 19.20 -8.98 21.58
N GLY A 237 19.63 -7.80 21.12
CA GLY A 237 21.04 -7.39 21.16
C GLY A 237 21.93 -8.26 20.27
N LYS A 238 21.38 -8.78 19.15
CA LYS A 238 22.02 -9.74 18.26
C LYS A 238 21.84 -9.34 16.81
N SER A 239 22.78 -9.73 15.97
CA SER A 239 22.56 -9.75 14.52
C SER A 239 21.46 -10.77 14.17
N VAL A 240 20.71 -10.52 13.09
CA VAL A 240 19.73 -11.48 12.56
C VAL A 240 20.39 -12.81 12.18
N LYS A 241 21.70 -12.82 11.94
CA LYS A 241 22.50 -14.03 11.68
C LYS A 241 22.55 -14.99 12.86
N ASP A 242 22.42 -14.46 14.07
CA ASP A 242 22.63 -15.22 15.31
C ASP A 242 21.32 -15.51 16.06
N VAL A 243 20.17 -15.14 15.48
CA VAL A 243 18.86 -15.37 16.11
C VAL A 243 18.48 -16.84 16.06
N ASN A 244 17.93 -17.36 17.16
CA ASN A 244 17.40 -18.72 17.24
C ASN A 244 15.95 -18.82 16.72
N LEU A 245 15.38 -20.03 16.67
CA LEU A 245 14.01 -20.24 16.18
C LEU A 245 12.93 -19.51 16.98
N ALA A 246 13.07 -19.42 18.31
CA ALA A 246 12.09 -18.74 19.15
C ALA A 246 12.11 -17.22 18.90
N GLU A 247 13.31 -16.64 18.74
CA GLU A 247 13.54 -15.24 18.40
C GLU A 247 13.03 -14.94 16.97
N ALA A 248 13.36 -15.81 16.00
CA ALA A 248 12.84 -15.74 14.63
C ALA A 248 11.30 -15.77 14.59
N ALA A 249 10.67 -16.66 15.37
CA ALA A 249 9.22 -16.75 15.47
C ALA A 249 8.61 -15.49 16.12
N MET A 250 9.31 -14.88 17.08
CA MET A 250 8.90 -13.61 17.68
C MET A 250 9.00 -12.46 16.68
N LEU A 251 10.11 -12.33 15.93
CA LEU A 251 10.29 -11.34 14.87
C LEU A 251 9.22 -11.48 13.79
N ALA A 252 9.00 -12.71 13.30
CA ALA A 252 7.95 -13.01 12.33
C ALA A 252 6.53 -12.75 12.88
N GLY A 253 6.36 -12.75 14.21
CA GLY A 253 5.11 -12.40 14.85
C GLY A 253 4.75 -10.92 14.73
N LEU A 254 5.75 -10.05 14.61
CA LEU A 254 5.61 -8.59 14.61
C LEU A 254 4.91 -8.06 13.36
N PHE A 255 5.14 -8.66 12.20
CA PHE A 255 4.57 -8.23 10.91
C PHE A 255 3.06 -7.99 10.96
N LYS A 256 2.32 -8.82 11.72
CA LYS A 256 0.85 -8.69 11.84
C LYS A 256 0.41 -7.39 12.55
N ALA A 257 1.11 -7.00 13.61
CA ALA A 257 0.79 -5.80 14.38
C ALA A 257 2.02 -5.39 15.23
N PRO A 258 2.96 -4.62 14.65
CA PRO A 258 4.27 -4.39 15.26
C PRO A 258 4.21 -3.72 16.63
N THR A 259 3.33 -2.74 16.82
CA THR A 259 3.15 -2.04 18.10
C THR A 259 2.48 -2.91 19.16
N LYS A 260 1.46 -3.67 18.77
CA LYS A 260 0.70 -4.56 19.68
C LYS A 260 1.54 -5.73 20.19
N TYR A 261 2.37 -6.30 19.31
CA TYR A 261 3.19 -7.47 19.62
C TYR A 261 4.64 -7.11 19.94
N ALA A 262 4.96 -5.83 20.10
CA ALA A 262 6.28 -5.37 20.52
C ALA A 262 6.65 -5.97 21.90
N PRO A 263 7.74 -6.75 22.00
CA PRO A 263 8.10 -7.47 23.22
C PRO A 263 8.37 -6.56 24.43
N HIS A 264 9.01 -5.40 24.22
CA HIS A 264 9.28 -4.41 25.26
C HIS A 264 8.01 -3.74 25.82
N ILE A 265 6.88 -3.81 25.10
CA ILE A 265 5.59 -3.28 25.55
C ILE A 265 4.74 -4.39 26.20
N ASN A 266 4.68 -5.57 25.57
CA ASN A 266 3.87 -6.69 26.05
C ASN A 266 4.49 -8.04 25.67
N LEU A 267 5.50 -8.46 26.45
CA LEU A 267 6.20 -9.73 26.24
C LEU A 267 5.27 -10.96 26.25
N PRO A 268 4.27 -11.08 27.15
CA PRO A 268 3.32 -12.19 27.08
C PRO A 268 2.55 -12.26 25.75
N ALA A 269 2.07 -11.13 25.23
CA ALA A 269 1.38 -11.08 23.95
C ALA A 269 2.31 -11.42 22.78
N ALA A 270 3.55 -10.95 22.82
CA ALA A 270 4.59 -11.28 21.84
C ALA A 270 4.88 -12.79 21.81
N ARG A 271 5.07 -13.42 22.98
CA ARG A 271 5.30 -14.87 23.11
C ARG A 271 4.10 -15.69 22.64
N ALA A 272 2.88 -15.26 22.97
CA ALA A 272 1.67 -15.91 22.47
C ALA A 272 1.60 -15.84 20.93
N ARG A 273 1.96 -14.69 20.35
CA ARG A 273 2.02 -14.52 18.89
C ARG A 273 3.12 -15.36 18.25
N ALA A 274 4.30 -15.43 18.84
CA ALA A 274 5.40 -16.28 18.39
C ALA A 274 4.99 -17.77 18.35
N ASN A 275 4.22 -18.22 19.34
CA ASN A 275 3.67 -19.59 19.35
C ASN A 275 2.72 -19.88 18.17
N VAL A 276 1.98 -18.88 17.68
CA VAL A 276 1.17 -19.00 16.45
C VAL A 276 2.06 -19.12 15.23
N VAL A 277 3.19 -18.40 15.18
CA VAL A 277 4.18 -18.54 14.11
C VAL A 277 4.80 -19.94 14.10
N LEU A 278 5.14 -20.49 15.27
CA LEU A 278 5.61 -21.87 15.37
C LEU A 278 4.57 -22.88 14.87
N SER A 279 3.28 -22.67 15.14
CA SER A 279 2.22 -23.50 14.57
C SER A 279 2.11 -23.35 13.05
N ASN A 280 2.24 -22.12 12.53
CA ASN A 280 2.24 -21.86 11.09
C ASN A 280 3.40 -22.58 10.37
N LEU A 281 4.58 -22.65 11.00
CA LEU A 281 5.73 -23.39 10.46
C LEU A 281 5.42 -24.87 10.26
N VAL A 282 4.75 -25.49 11.24
CA VAL A 282 4.36 -26.90 11.17
C VAL A 282 3.24 -27.11 10.16
N GLU A 283 2.17 -26.31 10.22
CA GLU A 283 1.04 -26.40 9.29
C GLU A 283 1.44 -26.14 7.84
N GLY A 284 2.42 -25.26 7.62
CA GLY A 284 2.98 -24.96 6.31
C GLY A 284 3.94 -26.03 5.79
N GLY A 285 4.28 -27.04 6.60
CA GLY A 285 5.23 -28.09 6.23
C GLY A 285 6.70 -27.62 6.21
N PHE A 286 7.00 -26.45 6.77
CA PHE A 286 8.37 -25.92 6.82
C PHE A 286 9.23 -26.60 7.89
N MET A 287 8.59 -27.09 8.97
CA MET A 287 9.21 -27.79 10.09
C MET A 287 8.24 -28.85 10.66
N SER A 288 8.77 -29.81 11.41
CA SER A 288 7.96 -30.78 12.18
C SER A 288 7.68 -30.30 13.60
N GLU A 289 6.67 -30.87 14.27
CA GLU A 289 6.39 -30.56 15.68
C GLU A 289 7.59 -30.78 16.60
N GLY A 290 8.39 -31.83 16.33
CA GLY A 290 9.60 -32.11 17.10
C GLY A 290 10.67 -31.00 16.98
N GLN A 291 10.78 -30.35 15.82
CA GLN A 291 11.73 -29.27 15.59
C GLN A 291 11.33 -27.97 16.32
N VAL A 292 10.02 -27.66 16.37
CA VAL A 292 9.55 -26.43 17.03
C VAL A 292 9.40 -26.58 18.56
N LEU A 293 9.36 -27.82 19.08
CA LEU A 293 9.14 -28.09 20.50
C LEU A 293 10.12 -27.33 21.41
N GLN A 294 11.41 -27.29 21.06
CA GLN A 294 12.41 -26.58 21.86
C GLN A 294 12.15 -25.08 21.94
N ALA A 295 11.70 -24.46 20.84
CA ALA A 295 11.34 -23.04 20.81
C ALA A 295 10.05 -22.73 21.60
N ARG A 296 9.14 -23.70 21.73
CA ARG A 296 7.94 -23.56 22.57
C ARG A 296 8.28 -23.64 24.07
N LEU A 297 9.17 -24.55 24.43
CA LEU A 297 9.60 -24.77 25.82
C LEU A 297 10.51 -23.64 26.31
N ASN A 298 11.34 -23.09 25.42
CA ASN A 298 12.26 -22.00 25.71
C ASN A 298 11.90 -20.78 24.85
N PRO A 299 10.84 -20.04 25.21
CA PRO A 299 10.42 -18.87 24.46
C PRO A 299 11.49 -17.77 24.54
N ALA A 300 11.57 -16.93 23.50
CA ALA A 300 12.57 -15.88 23.43
C ALA A 300 12.53 -14.96 24.66
N GLU A 301 13.73 -14.58 25.09
CA GLU A 301 14.00 -13.54 26.07
C GLU A 301 14.35 -12.26 25.33
N ILE A 302 14.18 -11.11 25.98
CA ILE A 302 14.45 -9.81 25.36
C ILE A 302 15.45 -9.03 26.20
N VAL A 303 16.21 -8.18 25.53
CA VAL A 303 17.06 -7.21 26.21
C VAL A 303 16.16 -6.12 26.78
N ASP A 304 16.33 -5.83 28.07
CA ASP A 304 15.66 -4.72 28.71
C ASP A 304 16.32 -3.41 28.29
N ARG A 305 15.68 -2.70 27.36
CA ARG A 305 16.07 -1.34 26.93
C ARG A 305 15.20 -0.25 27.59
N GLY A 306 14.40 -0.61 28.60
CA GLY A 306 13.42 0.27 29.23
C GLY A 306 12.17 0.55 28.38
N GLU A 307 11.22 1.28 28.95
CA GLU A 307 9.93 1.64 28.31
C GLU A 307 10.03 2.86 27.37
N GLN A 308 11.16 3.09 26.70
CA GLN A 308 11.26 4.23 25.79
C GLN A 308 10.45 3.98 24.52
N LYS A 309 9.27 4.61 24.45
CA LYS A 309 8.46 4.67 23.22
C LYS A 309 9.12 5.62 22.23
N SER A 310 9.43 5.11 21.04
CA SER A 310 9.87 5.93 19.90
C SER A 310 8.74 6.89 19.47
N PRO A 311 8.98 8.20 19.34
CA PRO A 311 7.97 9.19 18.91
C PRO A 311 7.80 9.15 17.39
N ASP A 312 7.27 8.05 16.88
CA ASP A 312 7.40 7.70 15.45
C ASP A 312 6.78 8.71 14.48
N TYR A 313 5.63 9.31 14.83
CA TYR A 313 5.02 10.36 14.00
C TYR A 313 5.89 11.62 13.91
N TYR A 314 6.59 11.97 14.98
CA TYR A 314 7.52 13.10 15.01
C TYR A 314 8.75 12.79 14.15
N LEU A 315 9.34 11.60 14.33
CA LEU A 315 10.52 11.17 13.59
C LEU A 315 10.26 11.10 12.08
N ASP A 316 9.10 10.61 11.65
CA ASP A 316 8.74 10.59 10.22
C ASP A 316 8.61 12.01 9.64
N TRP A 317 8.02 12.94 10.39
CA TRP A 317 7.94 14.34 9.97
C TRP A 317 9.32 14.99 9.93
N ALA A 318 10.13 14.80 10.97
CA ALA A 318 11.49 15.32 11.06
C ALA A 318 12.38 14.76 9.94
N PHE A 319 12.23 13.49 9.58
CA PHE A 319 12.94 12.86 8.47
C PHE A 319 12.64 13.53 7.13
N GLU A 320 11.37 13.81 6.84
CA GLU A 320 11.00 14.54 5.61
C GLU A 320 11.55 15.97 5.59
N GLU A 321 11.55 16.68 6.73
CA GLU A 321 12.15 18.01 6.82
C GLU A 321 13.66 17.98 6.64
N VAL A 322 14.36 17.03 7.28
CA VAL A 322 15.80 16.85 7.08
C VAL A 322 16.11 16.50 5.63
N LYS A 323 15.33 15.64 4.97
CA LYS A 323 15.53 15.32 3.54
C LYS A 323 15.43 16.56 2.65
N LYS A 324 14.48 17.47 2.89
CA LYS A 324 14.36 18.73 2.13
C LYS A 324 15.61 19.61 2.27
N ILE A 325 16.22 19.61 3.45
CA ILE A 325 17.45 20.37 3.74
C ILE A 325 18.68 19.66 3.17
N ALA A 326 18.80 18.36 3.42
CA ALA A 326 19.96 17.52 3.13
C ALA A 326 20.07 17.10 1.66
N ALA A 327 18.99 17.14 0.87
CA ALA A 327 18.99 16.81 -0.56
C ALA A 327 20.03 17.59 -1.38
N LYS A 328 20.52 18.72 -0.85
CA LYS A 328 21.54 19.57 -1.49
C LYS A 328 22.98 19.20 -1.09
N SER A 329 23.18 18.36 -0.08
CA SER A 329 24.48 18.13 0.56
C SER A 329 25.22 16.88 0.03
N GLY A 330 24.51 15.93 -0.59
CA GLY A 330 25.07 14.65 -1.02
C GLY A 330 25.52 13.72 0.13
N GLN A 331 25.22 14.08 1.39
CA GLN A 331 25.53 13.26 2.56
C GLN A 331 24.37 12.32 2.89
N HIS A 332 24.72 11.06 3.10
CA HIS A 332 23.77 9.94 3.26
C HIS A 332 23.67 9.45 4.71
N SER A 333 24.54 9.89 5.60
CA SER A 333 24.46 9.61 7.04
C SER A 333 24.58 10.91 7.82
N LEU A 334 23.58 11.21 8.65
CA LEU A 334 23.44 12.50 9.32
C LEU A 334 22.97 12.32 10.77
N VAL A 335 23.39 13.25 11.63
CA VAL A 335 22.83 13.41 12.98
C VAL A 335 22.02 14.71 12.99
N ALA A 336 20.72 14.60 13.24
CA ALA A 336 19.80 15.71 13.26
C ALA A 336 19.45 16.10 14.70
N HIS A 337 19.86 17.30 15.12
CA HIS A 337 19.42 17.91 16.36
C HIS A 337 18.03 18.52 16.16
N THR A 338 17.06 18.08 16.96
CA THR A 338 15.66 18.49 16.83
C THR A 338 15.21 19.36 18.00
N THR A 339 14.02 19.95 17.87
CA THR A 339 13.37 20.70 18.95
C THR A 339 12.49 19.83 19.84
N PHE A 340 12.49 18.52 19.64
CA PHE A 340 11.67 17.55 20.35
C PHE A 340 11.86 17.65 21.87
N ASP A 341 10.77 17.45 22.61
CA ASP A 341 10.78 17.33 24.07
C ASP A 341 9.96 16.11 24.49
N ALA A 342 10.64 15.11 25.07
CA ALA A 342 10.03 13.82 25.43
C ALA A 342 8.90 13.96 26.47
N ASN A 343 9.01 14.91 27.40
CA ASN A 343 7.99 15.10 28.43
C ASN A 343 6.73 15.72 27.84
N ILE A 344 6.89 16.70 26.94
CA ILE A 344 5.77 17.32 26.24
C ILE A 344 5.11 16.31 25.29
N GLN A 345 5.89 15.49 24.58
CA GLN A 345 5.37 14.43 23.71
C GLN A 345 4.53 13.43 24.51
N LYS A 346 5.07 12.93 25.64
CA LYS A 346 4.35 12.00 26.52
C LYS A 346 3.03 12.59 27.02
N ALA A 347 3.04 13.84 27.49
CA ALA A 347 1.83 14.52 27.94
C ALA A 347 0.80 14.71 26.80
N ALA A 348 1.25 14.99 25.58
CA ALA A 348 0.39 15.11 24.40
C ALA A 348 -0.27 13.78 24.03
N GLU A 349 0.50 12.68 24.04
CA GLU A 349 0.00 11.32 23.78
C GLU A 349 -1.02 10.86 24.83
N GLU A 350 -0.70 11.07 26.11
CA GLU A 350 -1.59 10.73 27.23
C GLU A 350 -2.89 11.52 27.17
N SER A 351 -2.81 12.83 26.89
CA SER A 351 -3.98 13.69 26.72
C SER A 351 -4.85 13.24 25.55
N MET A 352 -4.26 12.93 24.40
CA MET A 352 -5.00 12.43 23.23
C MET A 352 -5.69 11.10 23.55
N GLU A 353 -4.99 10.13 24.13
CA GLU A 353 -5.58 8.82 24.45
C GLU A 353 -6.69 8.95 25.50
N PHE A 354 -6.52 9.81 26.50
CA PHE A 354 -7.55 10.11 27.50
C PHE A 354 -8.84 10.64 26.85
N HIS A 355 -8.74 11.66 25.98
CA HIS A 355 -9.91 12.25 25.33
C HIS A 355 -10.57 11.29 24.33
N LEU A 356 -9.80 10.48 23.60
CA LEU A 356 -10.36 9.47 22.71
C LEU A 356 -11.12 8.38 23.50
N ARG A 357 -10.63 7.99 24.67
CA ARG A 357 -11.33 7.04 25.54
C ARG A 357 -12.61 7.62 26.12
N GLN A 358 -12.56 8.87 26.59
CA GLN A 358 -13.68 9.52 27.25
C GLN A 358 -14.78 9.91 26.27
N PHE A 359 -14.43 10.53 25.14
CA PHE A 359 -15.37 11.18 24.23
C PHE A 359 -15.47 10.54 22.85
N GLY A 360 -14.54 9.66 22.48
CA GLY A 360 -14.47 9.10 21.12
C GLY A 360 -15.75 8.35 20.72
N LYS A 361 -16.41 7.65 21.65
CA LYS A 361 -17.69 6.97 21.36
C LYS A 361 -18.83 7.95 21.13
N GLU A 362 -18.91 9.02 21.92
CA GLU A 362 -19.96 10.03 21.83
C GLU A 362 -19.90 10.78 20.50
N TYR A 363 -18.70 11.19 20.09
CA TYR A 363 -18.49 11.91 18.83
C TYR A 363 -18.30 10.98 17.62
N ASN A 364 -18.34 9.66 17.80
CA ASN A 364 -18.03 8.66 16.78
C ASN A 364 -16.65 8.89 16.12
N VAL A 365 -15.64 9.18 16.93
CA VAL A 365 -14.25 9.45 16.55
C VAL A 365 -13.33 8.38 17.12
N THR A 366 -12.48 7.81 16.27
CA THR A 366 -11.52 6.75 16.65
C THR A 366 -10.07 7.19 16.60
N GLU A 367 -9.80 8.40 16.11
CA GLU A 367 -8.46 8.92 15.81
C GLU A 367 -8.35 10.39 16.22
N GLY A 368 -7.15 10.81 16.60
CA GLY A 368 -6.84 12.19 16.98
C GLY A 368 -5.54 12.68 16.36
N ALA A 369 -5.29 13.98 16.44
CA ALA A 369 -4.01 14.57 16.08
C ALA A 369 -3.71 15.78 16.97
N MET A 370 -2.44 16.01 17.28
CA MET A 370 -1.98 17.14 18.09
C MET A 370 -0.61 17.60 17.60
N VAL A 371 -0.38 18.91 17.57
CA VAL A 371 0.94 19.52 17.38
C VAL A 371 1.15 20.53 18.49
N VAL A 372 2.29 20.47 19.16
CA VAL A 372 2.70 21.47 20.17
C VAL A 372 3.87 22.25 19.62
N ILE A 373 3.69 23.55 19.49
CA ILE A 373 4.61 24.49 18.84
C ILE A 373 4.85 25.68 19.78
N GLU A 374 6.11 26.12 19.87
CA GLU A 374 6.46 27.39 20.51
C GLU A 374 6.30 28.58 19.56
N THR A 375 6.21 29.78 20.13
CA THR A 375 6.05 31.03 19.36
C THR A 375 7.19 31.32 18.39
N ASN A 376 8.37 30.72 18.60
CA ASN A 376 9.52 30.79 17.70
C ASN A 376 9.48 29.77 16.54
N GLY A 377 8.43 28.95 16.44
CA GLY A 377 8.30 27.90 15.43
C GLY A 377 8.86 26.53 15.84
N ALA A 378 9.47 26.39 17.02
CA ALA A 378 10.00 25.11 17.48
C ALA A 378 8.87 24.11 17.75
N VAL A 379 8.92 22.97 17.08
CA VAL A 379 7.93 21.90 17.25
C VAL A 379 8.39 20.98 18.37
N ARG A 380 7.65 20.96 19.49
CA ARG A 380 7.98 20.20 20.71
C ARG A 380 7.43 18.78 20.69
N ALA A 381 6.23 18.62 20.14
CA ALA A 381 5.55 17.33 20.07
C ALA A 381 4.64 17.24 18.84
N ILE A 382 4.54 16.03 18.27
CA ILE A 382 3.60 15.69 17.20
C ILE A 382 2.96 14.34 17.53
N VAL A 383 1.63 14.33 17.55
CA VAL A 383 0.82 13.11 17.66
C VAL A 383 -0.03 13.00 16.39
N GLY A 384 0.26 12.01 15.55
CA GLY A 384 -0.37 11.86 14.23
C GLY A 384 -1.56 10.89 14.17
N GLY A 385 -1.87 10.21 15.26
CA GLY A 385 -2.90 9.18 15.34
C GLY A 385 -2.84 8.42 16.66
N ARG A 386 -3.80 7.51 16.87
CA ARG A 386 -3.91 6.75 18.12
C ARG A 386 -2.83 5.66 18.27
N ASP A 387 -2.50 4.98 17.19
CA ASP A 387 -1.54 3.87 17.16
C ASP A 387 -0.77 3.89 15.84
N TYR A 388 0.52 4.17 15.93
CA TYR A 388 1.42 4.26 14.77
C TYR A 388 1.51 2.94 13.99
N GLY A 389 1.53 1.80 14.67
CA GLY A 389 1.60 0.48 14.03
C GLY A 389 0.30 0.09 13.31
N ALA A 390 -0.83 0.64 13.74
CA ALA A 390 -2.10 0.46 13.04
C ALA A 390 -2.25 1.40 11.83
N SER A 391 -1.69 2.61 11.92
CA SER A 391 -1.74 3.61 10.85
C SER A 391 -0.57 4.59 10.95
N GLN A 392 0.37 4.52 10.01
CA GLN A 392 1.49 5.49 9.91
C GLN A 392 1.07 6.76 9.14
N PHE A 393 -0.23 6.93 8.83
CA PHE A 393 -0.72 8.17 8.23
C PHE A 393 -0.74 9.28 9.29
N ASN A 394 0.23 10.19 9.20
CA ASN A 394 0.36 11.31 10.14
C ASN A 394 -0.74 12.36 9.89
N ARG A 395 -1.81 12.31 10.68
CA ARG A 395 -2.95 13.22 10.56
C ARG A 395 -2.62 14.65 10.98
N ALA A 396 -1.60 14.84 11.80
CA ALA A 396 -1.18 16.17 12.24
C ALA A 396 -0.56 16.99 11.09
N THR A 397 0.04 16.33 10.10
CA THR A 397 0.80 17.01 9.03
C THR A 397 0.24 16.74 7.63
N LYS A 398 -0.46 15.62 7.41
CA LYS A 398 -0.94 15.21 6.08
C LYS A 398 -2.47 15.25 5.92
N ALA A 399 -3.25 15.26 7.00
CA ALA A 399 -4.69 15.27 6.89
C ALA A 399 -5.23 16.69 6.63
N LEU A 400 -5.53 17.00 5.37
CA LEU A 400 -6.25 18.23 5.03
C LEU A 400 -7.69 18.14 5.54
N ARG A 401 -8.06 19.09 6.42
CA ARG A 401 -9.39 19.20 7.02
C ARG A 401 -9.88 20.64 6.88
N GLN A 402 -11.20 20.81 6.80
CA GLN A 402 -11.80 22.14 6.86
C GLN A 402 -11.51 22.77 8.23
N SER A 403 -10.85 23.92 8.25
CA SER A 403 -10.47 24.64 9.48
C SER A 403 -11.68 25.17 10.27
N GLY A 404 -12.81 25.38 9.60
CA GLY A 404 -14.04 25.88 10.23
C GLY A 404 -13.82 27.23 10.92
N SER A 405 -14.40 27.41 12.11
CA SER A 405 -14.31 28.70 12.84
C SER A 405 -12.89 29.04 13.31
N SER A 406 -11.94 28.10 13.33
CA SER A 406 -10.55 28.37 13.72
C SER A 406 -9.83 29.34 12.77
N PHE A 407 -10.36 29.56 11.56
CA PHE A 407 -9.78 30.49 10.60
C PHE A 407 -10.20 31.95 10.81
N LYS A 408 -11.27 32.20 11.58
CA LYS A 408 -11.81 33.57 11.80
C LYS A 408 -10.79 34.57 12.34
N PRO A 409 -9.88 34.22 13.29
CA PRO A 409 -8.88 35.16 13.78
C PRO A 409 -8.02 35.79 12.68
N TYR A 410 -7.68 35.04 11.62
CA TYR A 410 -6.90 35.58 10.50
C TYR A 410 -7.67 36.63 9.72
N VAL A 411 -8.98 36.43 9.51
CA VAL A 411 -9.85 37.41 8.83
C VAL A 411 -9.94 38.70 9.65
N TYR A 412 -10.11 38.59 10.97
CA TYR A 412 -10.14 39.75 11.86
C TYR A 412 -8.78 40.45 11.97
N ALA A 413 -7.68 39.69 11.98
CA ALA A 413 -6.33 40.25 11.97
C ALA A 413 -6.07 41.07 10.70
N THR A 414 -6.44 40.56 9.52
CA THR A 414 -6.34 41.31 8.26
C THR A 414 -7.17 42.59 8.29
N ALA A 415 -8.38 42.56 8.86
CA ALA A 415 -9.18 43.77 9.02
C ALA A 415 -8.47 44.79 9.92
N MET A 416 -8.00 44.39 11.11
CA MET A 416 -7.28 45.26 12.02
C MET A 416 -5.99 45.85 11.43
N GLU A 417 -5.27 45.10 10.59
CA GLU A 417 -4.08 45.60 9.89
C GLU A 417 -4.41 46.71 8.87
N HIS A 418 -5.63 46.75 8.34
CA HIS A 418 -6.06 47.73 7.35
C HIS A 418 -6.81 48.94 7.94
N GLY A 419 -6.92 49.03 9.26
CA GLY A 419 -7.65 50.09 9.98
C GLY A 419 -9.16 49.86 10.02
#